data_AF-A0A562IR25-F1
#
_entry.id   AF-A0A562IR25-F1
#
_cell.length_a   1.000
_cell.length_b   1.000
_cell.length_c   1.000
_cell.angle_alpha   90.00
_cell.angle_beta   90.00
_cell.angle_gamma   90.00
#
_symmetry.space_group_name_H-M   'P 1'
#
loop_
_entity.id
_entity.type
_entity.pdbx_description
1 polymer ?
#
loop_
_entity_poly.entity_id
_entity_poly.type
_entity_poly.pdbx_seq_one_letter_code
_entity_poly.pdbx_strand_id
1 'polypeptide(L)'
;MEGVFDATSFGPASFGPDFMALLAREVLRERAGALIAEACAWAVGLSDQPHHLRVRGRVVTTGLTIGARAITGQPLSGEEDGRLELGDARPGSFQDALNAVTADGTLIAERFDREVVEPFALETCVLAAERARDTRAAAWAELLDELGEDGRDLVEVVRVGEWEAPLRIDAEHLVLAAIGSAPLVQVEAEGLPLSLVRAAEAVTRAAAPAPPAPDPARDDLAGALFLAEAAVRESGLTLPVPPAQADRLLELLLAEGLLPEEVPTLLASLPVEPATAAEVRATVATLGSGA
;
A
#
# COMPACT_ATOMS: atom_id res chain seq x y z
N MET A 1 43.93 24.62 32.89
CA MET A 1 43.52 23.98 31.62
C MET A 1 42.07 23.58 31.84
N GLU A 2 41.20 24.59 31.77
CA GLU A 2 39.75 24.46 31.95
C GLU A 2 39.16 24.03 30.61
N GLY A 3 38.53 22.86 30.59
CA GLY A 3 37.71 22.41 29.48
C GLY A 3 36.28 22.82 29.74
N VAL A 4 35.82 23.86 29.03
CA VAL A 4 34.42 24.27 28.93
C VAL A 4 33.66 23.15 28.22
N PHE A 5 32.79 22.45 28.94
CA PHE A 5 31.76 21.61 28.32
C PHE A 5 30.69 22.54 27.76
N ASP A 6 30.63 22.59 26.45
CA ASP A 6 29.64 23.34 25.67
C ASP A 6 28.26 22.69 25.86
N ALA A 7 27.41 23.34 26.64
CA ALA A 7 26.06 22.90 26.98
C ALA A 7 25.00 23.47 26.03
N THR A 8 25.30 23.51 24.73
CA THR A 8 24.38 24.00 23.70
C THR A 8 24.36 23.09 22.48
N SER A 9 23.76 21.90 22.61
CA SER A 9 23.06 21.24 21.49
C SER A 9 22.15 20.11 22.01
N PHE A 10 21.12 20.47 22.75
CA PHE A 10 19.89 19.69 22.81
C PHE A 10 18.76 20.71 22.66
N GLY A 11 18.17 20.76 21.47
CA GLY A 11 16.94 21.54 21.23
C GLY A 11 15.83 21.07 22.17
N PRO A 12 14.78 21.88 22.39
CA PRO A 12 13.73 21.54 23.33
C PRO A 12 13.03 20.27 22.86
N ALA A 13 13.29 19.15 23.53
CA ALA A 13 12.47 17.97 23.44
C ALA A 13 11.04 18.40 23.80
N SER A 14 10.15 18.36 22.80
CA SER A 14 8.72 18.53 22.95
C SER A 14 8.20 17.43 23.88
N PHE A 15 8.08 17.72 25.17
CA PHE A 15 7.41 16.85 26.15
C PHE A 15 5.87 16.95 26.04
N GLY A 16 5.35 17.17 24.82
CA GLY A 16 3.93 17.04 24.51
C GLY A 16 3.59 15.57 24.24
N PRO A 17 2.35 15.12 24.48
CA PRO A 17 1.93 13.80 24.02
C PRO A 17 2.03 13.76 22.49
N ASP A 18 2.71 12.73 21.97
CA ASP A 18 2.82 12.49 20.53
C ASP A 18 1.40 12.49 19.92
N PHE A 19 1.13 13.54 19.14
CA PHE A 19 -0.20 13.79 18.62
C PHE A 19 -0.57 12.76 17.55
N MET A 20 0.41 12.18 16.85
CA MET A 20 0.21 11.11 15.88
C MET A 20 -0.20 9.83 16.60
N ALA A 21 0.49 9.47 17.68
CA ALA A 21 0.09 8.32 18.50
C ALA A 21 -1.33 8.47 19.09
N LEU A 22 -1.73 9.68 19.48
CA LEU A 22 -3.10 9.94 19.95
C LEU A 22 -4.13 9.81 18.83
N LEU A 23 -3.83 10.39 17.65
CA LEU A 23 -4.72 10.37 16.51
C LEU A 23 -4.88 8.96 15.93
N ALA A 24 -3.80 8.20 15.84
CA ALA A 24 -3.83 6.80 15.40
C ALA A 24 -4.73 5.95 16.30
N ARG A 25 -4.68 6.15 17.63
CA ARG A 25 -5.60 5.47 18.57
C ARG A 25 -7.04 5.94 18.43
N GLU A 26 -7.26 7.21 18.10
CA GLU A 26 -8.61 7.74 17.80
C GLU A 26 -9.19 7.04 16.57
N VAL A 27 -8.43 7.01 15.47
CA VAL A 27 -8.82 6.32 14.23
C VAL A 27 -9.00 4.81 14.46
N LEU A 28 -8.15 4.16 15.27
CA LEU A 28 -8.33 2.75 15.63
C LEU A 28 -9.68 2.50 16.30
N ARG A 29 -10.11 3.37 17.22
CA ARG A 29 -11.43 3.23 17.87
C ARG A 29 -12.57 3.40 16.89
N GLU A 30 -12.45 4.33 15.94
CA GLU A 30 -13.45 4.51 14.86
C GLU A 30 -13.52 3.29 13.96
N ARG A 31 -12.37 2.66 13.67
CA ARG A 31 -12.26 1.48 12.81
C ARG A 31 -12.41 0.15 13.55
N ALA A 32 -12.68 0.15 14.86
CA ALA A 32 -12.72 -1.05 15.69
C ALA A 32 -13.65 -2.14 15.13
N GLY A 33 -14.84 -1.75 14.64
CA GLY A 33 -15.77 -2.70 14.01
C GLY A 33 -15.22 -3.34 12.74
N ALA A 34 -14.46 -2.60 11.93
CA ALA A 34 -13.81 -3.13 10.74
C ALA A 34 -12.68 -4.11 11.09
N LEU A 35 -11.89 -3.81 12.14
CA LEU A 35 -10.86 -4.73 12.64
C LEU A 35 -11.46 -6.05 13.14
N ILE A 36 -12.55 -5.97 13.91
CA ILE A 36 -13.23 -7.18 14.42
C ILE A 36 -13.81 -7.99 13.26
N ALA A 37 -14.44 -7.33 12.28
CA ALA A 37 -14.95 -7.99 11.09
C ALA A 37 -13.84 -8.68 10.29
N GLU A 38 -12.67 -8.04 10.16
CA GLU A 38 -11.48 -8.65 9.55
C GLU A 38 -10.99 -9.87 10.30
N ALA A 39 -10.89 -9.79 11.61
CA ALA A 39 -10.45 -10.91 12.42
C ALA A 39 -11.41 -12.10 12.29
N CYS A 40 -12.73 -11.85 12.32
CA CYS A 40 -13.73 -12.89 12.09
C CYS A 40 -13.61 -13.49 10.68
N ALA A 41 -13.48 -12.66 9.64
CA ALA A 41 -13.37 -13.13 8.26
C ALA A 41 -12.09 -13.94 8.01
N TRP A 42 -10.97 -13.54 8.61
CA TRP A 42 -9.71 -14.26 8.56
C TRP A 42 -9.79 -15.63 9.26
N ALA A 43 -10.54 -15.72 10.36
CA ALA A 43 -10.71 -16.96 11.10
C ALA A 43 -11.49 -18.02 10.33
N VAL A 44 -12.27 -17.65 9.29
CA VAL A 44 -13.10 -18.58 8.52
C VAL A 44 -12.25 -19.71 7.93
N GLY A 45 -12.59 -20.93 8.32
CA GLY A 45 -11.94 -22.15 7.84
C GLY A 45 -10.76 -22.61 8.70
N LEU A 46 -10.46 -21.94 9.81
CA LEU A 46 -9.52 -22.47 10.82
C LEU A 46 -10.03 -23.79 11.40
N SER A 47 -11.33 -23.91 11.65
CA SER A 47 -11.94 -25.11 12.24
C SER A 47 -11.80 -26.36 11.35
N ASP A 48 -11.72 -26.19 10.04
CA ASP A 48 -11.51 -27.27 9.07
C ASP A 48 -10.04 -27.71 8.95
N GLN A 49 -9.09 -26.92 9.47
CA GLN A 49 -7.67 -27.23 9.35
C GLN A 49 -7.27 -28.42 10.24
N PRO A 50 -6.31 -29.26 9.80
CA PRO A 50 -5.74 -30.29 10.65
C PRO A 50 -5.05 -29.66 11.87
N HIS A 51 -5.29 -30.21 13.05
CA HIS A 51 -4.67 -29.75 14.27
C HIS A 51 -3.28 -30.38 14.46
N HIS A 52 -2.33 -29.56 14.90
CA HIS A 52 -0.94 -29.94 15.16
C HIS A 52 -0.53 -29.55 16.58
N LEU A 53 0.44 -30.29 17.14
CA LEU A 53 1.08 -29.99 18.42
C LEU A 53 2.59 -30.14 18.30
N ARG A 54 3.36 -29.37 19.06
CA ARG A 54 4.77 -29.69 19.29
C ARG A 54 4.89 -30.69 20.43
N VAL A 55 5.57 -31.79 20.14
CA VAL A 55 5.89 -32.83 21.12
C VAL A 55 7.39 -33.06 21.05
N ARG A 56 8.11 -32.69 22.10
CA ARG A 56 9.58 -32.84 22.18
C ARG A 56 10.29 -32.16 21.00
N GLY A 57 9.85 -30.93 20.69
CA GLY A 57 10.42 -30.13 19.61
C GLY A 57 10.06 -30.57 18.19
N ARG A 58 9.13 -31.53 18.01
CA ARG A 58 8.64 -31.96 16.69
C ARG A 58 7.15 -31.66 16.54
N VAL A 59 6.77 -31.10 15.41
CA VAL A 59 5.37 -30.85 15.06
C VAL A 59 4.73 -32.17 14.61
N VAL A 60 3.62 -32.55 15.23
CA VAL A 60 2.86 -33.77 14.92
C VAL A 60 1.39 -33.44 14.72
N THR A 61 0.78 -34.02 13.68
CA THR A 61 -0.67 -33.91 13.48
C THR A 61 -1.40 -34.81 14.47
N THR A 62 -2.45 -34.31 15.12
CA THR A 62 -3.20 -35.09 16.13
C THR A 62 -4.28 -36.00 15.54
N GLY A 63 -4.45 -36.01 14.22
CA GLY A 63 -5.46 -36.83 13.52
C GLY A 63 -6.89 -36.28 13.60
N LEU A 64 -7.08 -35.08 14.15
CA LEU A 64 -8.36 -34.37 14.21
C LEU A 64 -8.18 -32.97 13.61
N THR A 65 -9.28 -32.34 13.19
CA THR A 65 -9.27 -30.92 12.87
C THR A 65 -9.32 -30.06 14.13
N ILE A 66 -8.98 -28.78 14.00
CA ILE A 66 -9.10 -27.78 15.07
C ILE A 66 -10.56 -27.75 15.59
N GLY A 67 -11.54 -27.69 14.69
CA GLY A 67 -12.96 -27.66 15.04
C GLY A 67 -13.44 -28.90 15.78
N ALA A 68 -13.00 -30.09 15.36
CA ALA A 68 -13.36 -31.34 16.02
C ALA A 68 -12.84 -31.41 17.48
N ARG A 69 -11.64 -30.88 17.73
CA ARG A 69 -11.08 -30.76 19.08
C ARG A 69 -11.81 -29.70 19.90
N ALA A 70 -12.05 -28.53 19.32
CA ALA A 70 -12.78 -27.43 19.97
C ALA A 70 -14.18 -27.88 20.45
N ILE A 71 -14.93 -28.58 19.60
CA ILE A 71 -16.28 -29.10 19.93
C ILE A 71 -16.24 -30.11 21.07
N THR A 72 -15.17 -30.90 21.17
CA THR A 72 -15.00 -31.89 22.24
C THR A 72 -14.34 -31.32 23.50
N GLY A 73 -14.14 -29.99 23.55
CA GLY A 73 -13.53 -29.30 24.68
C GLY A 73 -12.06 -29.66 24.91
N GLN A 74 -11.39 -30.20 23.89
CA GLN A 74 -9.98 -30.52 23.97
C GLN A 74 -9.14 -29.26 23.71
N PRO A 75 -8.05 -29.04 24.47
CA PRO A 75 -7.15 -27.92 24.21
C PRO A 75 -6.58 -27.94 22.79
N LEU A 76 -6.43 -26.75 22.21
CA LEU A 76 -5.79 -26.53 20.90
C LEU A 76 -4.32 -26.13 21.04
N SER A 77 -3.93 -25.56 22.18
CA SER A 77 -2.53 -25.29 22.50
C SER A 77 -1.83 -26.49 23.13
N GLY A 78 -0.54 -26.66 22.81
CA GLY A 78 0.36 -27.55 23.54
C GLY A 78 0.93 -26.88 24.79
N GLU A 79 1.48 -27.68 25.71
CA GLU A 79 2.20 -27.15 26.89
C GLU A 79 3.49 -26.38 26.51
N GLU A 80 4.05 -26.67 25.33
CA GLU A 80 5.32 -26.11 24.83
C GLU A 80 5.15 -24.83 23.99
N ASP A 81 3.94 -24.54 23.48
CA ASP A 81 3.76 -23.62 22.34
C ASP A 81 2.95 -22.34 22.67
N GLY A 82 2.28 -22.26 23.82
CA GLY A 82 1.40 -21.12 24.14
C GLY A 82 2.15 -19.77 24.21
N ARG A 83 1.65 -18.75 23.51
CA ARG A 83 2.18 -17.38 23.60
C ARG A 83 1.79 -16.81 24.96
N LEU A 84 2.77 -16.54 25.82
CA LEU A 84 2.53 -16.13 27.22
C LEU A 84 1.68 -14.85 27.32
N GLU A 85 1.84 -13.94 26.36
CA GLU A 85 1.10 -12.69 26.28
C GLU A 85 -0.39 -12.90 26.01
N LEU A 86 -0.77 -14.02 25.38
CA LEU A 86 -2.18 -14.37 25.16
C LEU A 86 -2.86 -14.89 26.43
N GLY A 87 -2.12 -15.38 27.43
CA GLY A 87 -2.69 -15.89 28.69
C GLY A 87 -3.57 -17.14 28.55
N ASP A 88 -4.28 -17.49 29.62
CA ASP A 88 -5.10 -18.72 29.68
C ASP A 88 -6.36 -18.61 28.81
N ALA A 89 -6.37 -19.37 27.72
CA ALA A 89 -7.52 -19.43 26.81
C ALA A 89 -8.56 -20.46 27.26
N ARG A 90 -9.84 -20.17 26.99
CA ARG A 90 -10.92 -21.15 27.15
C ARG A 90 -10.83 -22.18 26.01
N PRO A 91 -10.84 -23.50 26.29
CA PRO A 91 -10.80 -24.51 25.24
C PRO A 91 -11.84 -24.29 24.14
N GLY A 92 -11.40 -24.29 22.89
CA GLY A 92 -12.22 -24.07 21.69
C GLY A 92 -12.60 -22.62 21.42
N SER A 93 -12.07 -21.64 22.16
CA SER A 93 -12.25 -20.22 21.84
C SER A 93 -11.34 -19.76 20.70
N PHE A 94 -11.61 -18.57 20.16
CA PHE A 94 -10.73 -17.93 19.18
C PHE A 94 -9.29 -17.78 19.70
N GLN A 95 -9.12 -17.33 20.95
CA GLN A 95 -7.81 -17.22 21.60
C GLN A 95 -7.11 -18.58 21.80
N ASP A 96 -7.84 -19.67 22.04
CA ASP A 96 -7.25 -21.03 22.09
C ASP A 96 -6.76 -21.44 20.70
N ALA A 97 -7.50 -21.12 19.64
CA ALA A 97 -7.06 -21.35 18.27
C ALA A 97 -5.81 -20.53 17.90
N LEU A 98 -5.69 -19.28 18.35
CA LEU A 98 -4.48 -18.47 18.15
C LEU A 98 -3.23 -19.10 18.81
N ASN A 99 -3.40 -19.84 19.91
CA ASN A 99 -2.33 -20.56 20.59
C ASN A 99 -1.98 -21.92 19.97
N ALA A 100 -2.68 -22.35 18.91
CA ALA A 100 -2.34 -23.58 18.19
C ALA A 100 -1.19 -23.34 17.19
N VAL A 101 -0.49 -24.41 16.83
CA VAL A 101 0.57 -24.39 15.83
C VAL A 101 0.08 -24.90 14.47
N THR A 102 0.65 -24.35 13.41
CA THR A 102 0.48 -24.79 12.03
C THR A 102 1.39 -25.98 11.71
N ALA A 103 1.25 -26.55 10.50
CA ALA A 103 2.04 -27.73 10.08
C ALA A 103 3.56 -27.48 10.00
N ASP A 104 3.97 -26.24 9.73
CA ASP A 104 5.35 -25.76 9.76
C ASP A 104 5.82 -25.34 11.17
N GLY A 105 4.94 -25.42 12.18
CA GLY A 105 5.26 -25.15 13.58
C GLY A 105 5.21 -23.68 13.98
N THR A 106 4.72 -22.80 13.10
CA THR A 106 4.43 -21.40 13.42
C THR A 106 3.15 -21.29 14.23
N LEU A 107 3.06 -20.30 15.12
CA LEU A 107 1.81 -20.05 15.85
C LEU A 107 0.77 -19.42 14.93
N ILE A 108 -0.49 -19.83 15.10
CA ILE A 108 -1.61 -19.20 14.41
C ILE A 108 -1.68 -17.70 14.78
N ALA A 109 -1.32 -17.32 16.02
CA ALA A 109 -1.17 -15.93 16.44
C ALA A 109 -0.17 -15.13 15.59
N GLU A 110 1.01 -15.68 15.27
CA GLU A 110 1.99 -14.98 14.42
C GLU A 110 1.46 -14.77 13.00
N ARG A 111 0.70 -15.73 12.50
CA ARG A 111 0.03 -15.61 11.21
C ARG A 111 -1.07 -14.55 11.26
N PHE A 112 -1.87 -14.52 12.33
CA PHE A 112 -2.89 -13.51 12.56
C PHE A 112 -2.30 -12.10 12.61
N ASP A 113 -1.19 -11.93 13.33
CA ASP A 113 -0.51 -10.64 13.42
C ASP A 113 -0.08 -10.17 12.04
N ARG A 114 0.67 -11.00 11.30
CA ARG A 114 1.19 -10.66 9.97
C ARG A 114 0.10 -10.42 8.92
N GLU A 115 -0.98 -11.20 8.95
CA GLU A 115 -2.02 -11.16 7.90
C GLU A 115 -3.14 -10.16 8.20
N VAL A 116 -3.35 -9.80 9.47
CA VAL A 116 -4.47 -8.93 9.89
C VAL A 116 -4.00 -7.72 10.67
N VAL A 117 -3.27 -7.92 11.78
CA VAL A 117 -2.96 -6.83 12.73
C VAL A 117 -1.97 -5.83 12.14
N GLU A 118 -0.87 -6.30 11.55
CA GLU A 118 0.18 -5.45 10.98
C GLU A 118 -0.35 -4.59 9.82
N PRO A 119 -1.02 -5.15 8.79
CA PRO A 119 -1.53 -4.34 7.69
C PRO A 119 -2.61 -3.36 8.14
N PHE A 120 -3.48 -3.77 9.06
CA PHE A 120 -4.55 -2.92 9.56
C PHE A 120 -4.02 -1.75 10.40
N ALA A 121 -3.00 -2.00 11.23
CA ALA A 121 -2.35 -0.95 12.03
C ALA A 121 -1.65 0.07 11.11
N LEU A 122 -0.90 -0.37 10.10
CA LEU A 122 -0.30 0.50 9.10
C LEU A 122 -1.35 1.38 8.40
N GLU A 123 -2.41 0.77 7.85
CA GLU A 123 -3.48 1.52 7.18
C GLU A 123 -4.14 2.53 8.14
N THR A 124 -4.34 2.15 9.41
CA THR A 124 -4.90 3.05 10.43
C THR A 124 -3.99 4.24 10.71
N CYS A 125 -2.68 4.03 10.81
CA CYS A 125 -1.70 5.10 10.96
C CYS A 125 -1.65 6.02 9.75
N VAL A 126 -1.75 5.47 8.53
CA VAL A 126 -1.79 6.27 7.29
C VAL A 126 -3.05 7.14 7.25
N LEU A 127 -4.22 6.61 7.59
CA LEU A 127 -5.46 7.39 7.70
C LEU A 127 -5.34 8.50 8.77
N ALA A 128 -4.64 8.23 9.87
CA ALA A 128 -4.35 9.24 10.88
C ALA A 128 -3.40 10.31 10.34
N ALA A 129 -2.38 9.94 9.57
CA ALA A 129 -1.44 10.86 8.93
C ALA A 129 -2.14 11.77 7.90
N GLU A 130 -3.03 11.21 7.08
CA GLU A 130 -3.88 11.99 6.15
C GLU A 130 -4.73 13.01 6.92
N ARG A 131 -5.39 12.57 7.99
CA ARG A 131 -6.19 13.46 8.85
C ARG A 131 -5.33 14.52 9.52
N ALA A 132 -4.13 14.18 9.97
CA ALA A 132 -3.19 15.14 10.56
C ALA A 132 -2.77 16.20 9.55
N ARG A 133 -2.39 15.79 8.34
CA ARG A 133 -2.06 16.69 7.23
C ARG A 133 -3.19 17.67 6.95
N ASP A 134 -4.43 17.19 6.93
CA ASP A 134 -5.59 17.99 6.53
C ASP A 134 -6.12 18.90 7.65
N THR A 135 -5.99 18.48 8.92
CA THR A 135 -6.61 19.19 10.06
C THR A 135 -5.60 19.91 10.96
N ARG A 136 -4.31 19.57 10.86
CA ARG A 136 -3.21 20.07 11.73
C ARG A 136 -1.97 20.43 10.90
N ALA A 137 -2.15 21.08 9.75
CA ALA A 137 -1.10 21.34 8.76
C ALA A 137 0.22 21.92 9.33
N ALA A 138 0.15 22.85 10.30
CA ALA A 138 1.35 23.43 10.90
C ALA A 138 2.15 22.40 11.74
N ALA A 139 1.47 21.69 12.64
CA ALA A 139 2.10 20.63 13.45
C ALA A 139 2.55 19.44 12.59
N TRP A 140 1.84 19.17 11.49
CA TRP A 140 2.24 18.17 10.51
C TRP A 140 3.54 18.56 9.79
N ALA A 141 3.67 19.83 9.38
CA ALA A 141 4.91 20.31 8.75
C ALA A 141 6.10 20.25 9.72
N GLU A 142 5.91 20.66 10.98
CA GLU A 142 6.95 20.53 12.03
C GLU A 142 7.37 19.08 12.23
N LEU A 143 6.40 18.15 12.29
CA LEU A 143 6.68 16.72 12.41
C LEU A 143 7.48 16.18 11.23
N LEU A 144 7.12 16.56 10.00
CA LEU A 144 7.86 16.15 8.80
C LEU A 144 9.31 16.64 8.83
N ASP A 145 9.54 17.89 9.26
CA ASP A 145 10.88 18.44 9.44
C ASP A 145 11.67 17.67 10.51
N GLU A 146 11.03 17.28 11.62
CA GLU A 146 11.64 16.47 12.68
C GLU A 146 12.04 15.06 12.21
N LEU A 147 11.20 14.44 11.37
CA LEU A 147 11.45 13.11 10.82
C LEU A 147 12.40 13.13 9.61
N GLY A 148 12.62 14.30 9.01
CA GLY A 148 13.41 14.44 7.78
C GLY A 148 12.67 13.98 6.53
N GLU A 149 11.34 13.98 6.56
CA GLU A 149 10.47 13.48 5.49
C GLU A 149 9.78 14.62 4.72
N ASP A 150 9.45 14.40 3.44
CA ASP A 150 8.79 15.42 2.61
C ASP A 150 7.26 15.29 2.54
N GLY A 151 6.70 14.25 3.18
CA GLY A 151 5.27 14.00 3.30
C GLY A 151 4.58 13.51 2.03
N ARG A 152 5.32 13.18 0.95
CA ARG A 152 4.73 12.60 -0.28
C ARG A 152 4.39 11.12 -0.12
N ASP A 153 5.18 10.39 0.66
CA ASP A 153 4.94 9.01 1.01
C ASP A 153 4.53 8.90 2.48
N LEU A 154 3.22 8.84 2.73
CA LEU A 154 2.70 8.72 4.09
C LEU A 154 3.00 7.36 4.73
N VAL A 155 3.22 6.31 3.93
CA VAL A 155 3.62 5.01 4.47
C VAL A 155 5.03 5.11 5.03
N GLU A 156 5.94 5.76 4.30
CA GLU A 156 7.31 5.97 4.78
C GLU A 156 7.34 6.86 6.02
N VAL A 157 6.59 7.97 6.03
CA VAL A 157 6.46 8.82 7.22
C VAL A 157 5.99 8.00 8.42
N VAL A 158 5.00 7.13 8.24
CA VAL A 158 4.47 6.27 9.31
C VAL A 158 5.52 5.27 9.82
N ARG A 159 6.31 4.69 8.91
CA ARG A 159 7.38 3.75 9.26
C ARG A 159 8.51 4.43 10.01
N VAL A 160 8.95 5.60 9.55
CA VAL A 160 10.00 6.39 10.20
C VAL A 160 9.54 6.85 11.59
N GLY A 161 8.27 7.22 11.73
CA GLY A 161 7.67 7.56 13.03
C GLY A 161 7.40 6.35 13.95
N GLU A 162 7.54 5.11 13.44
CA GLU A 162 7.33 3.85 14.16
C GLU A 162 5.96 3.72 14.88
N TRP A 163 4.95 4.50 14.50
CA TRP A 163 3.66 4.52 15.21
C TRP A 163 2.85 3.22 15.08
N GLU A 164 3.14 2.42 14.06
CA GLU A 164 2.53 1.11 13.86
C GLU A 164 2.82 0.17 15.04
N ALA A 165 4.04 0.19 15.57
CA ALA A 165 4.46 -0.75 16.59
C ALA A 165 3.59 -0.74 17.86
N PRO A 166 3.36 0.41 18.52
CA PRO A 166 2.44 0.46 19.65
C PRO A 166 0.98 0.23 19.24
N LEU A 167 0.56 0.65 18.03
CA LEU A 167 -0.82 0.50 17.59
C LEU A 167 -1.19 -0.96 17.33
N ARG A 168 -0.25 -1.80 16.87
CA ARG A 168 -0.45 -3.25 16.71
C ARG A 168 -0.85 -3.91 18.03
N ILE A 169 -0.20 -3.55 19.13
CA ILE A 169 -0.51 -4.08 20.47
C ILE A 169 -1.92 -3.65 20.89
N ASP A 170 -2.26 -2.37 20.69
CA ASP A 170 -3.60 -1.85 20.99
C ASP A 170 -4.68 -2.56 20.15
N ALA A 171 -4.41 -2.84 18.87
CA ALA A 171 -5.29 -3.55 17.96
C ALA A 171 -5.49 -5.03 18.34
N GLU A 172 -4.41 -5.75 18.65
CA GLU A 172 -4.47 -7.15 19.13
C GLU A 172 -5.32 -7.26 20.40
N HIS A 173 -5.06 -6.40 21.40
CA HIS A 173 -5.85 -6.36 22.63
C HIS A 173 -7.32 -6.05 22.38
N LEU A 174 -7.63 -5.16 21.42
CA LEU A 174 -9.01 -4.84 21.07
C LEU A 174 -9.73 -6.07 20.50
N VAL A 175 -9.09 -6.82 19.61
CA VAL A 175 -9.65 -8.06 19.05
C VAL A 175 -9.86 -9.11 20.15
N LEU A 176 -8.83 -9.36 20.98
CA LEU A 176 -8.92 -10.35 22.05
C LEU A 176 -10.01 -9.99 23.07
N ALA A 177 -10.16 -8.71 23.41
CA ALA A 177 -11.22 -8.24 24.28
C ALA A 177 -12.62 -8.42 23.66
N ALA A 178 -12.75 -8.26 22.35
CA ALA A 178 -14.02 -8.38 21.64
C ALA A 178 -14.45 -9.84 21.41
N ILE A 179 -13.53 -10.69 20.93
CA ILE A 179 -13.85 -12.04 20.43
C ILE A 179 -12.96 -13.16 20.95
N GLY A 180 -11.91 -12.87 21.72
CA GLY A 180 -10.92 -13.88 22.16
C GLY A 180 -11.54 -15.05 22.93
N SER A 181 -12.51 -14.77 23.80
CA SER A 181 -13.21 -15.79 24.59
C SER A 181 -14.41 -16.44 23.88
N ALA A 182 -14.79 -15.93 22.70
CA ALA A 182 -15.91 -16.46 21.93
C ALA A 182 -15.54 -17.83 21.32
N PRO A 183 -16.48 -18.78 21.22
CA PRO A 183 -16.28 -20.04 20.51
C PRO A 183 -15.82 -19.81 19.07
N LEU A 184 -14.79 -20.53 18.61
CA LEU A 184 -14.24 -20.36 17.26
C LEU A 184 -15.32 -20.47 16.17
N VAL A 185 -16.23 -21.43 16.29
CA VAL A 185 -17.33 -21.62 15.32
C VAL A 185 -18.26 -20.42 15.20
N GLN A 186 -18.45 -19.65 16.29
CA GLN A 186 -19.27 -18.44 16.25
C GLN A 186 -18.51 -17.31 15.56
N VAL A 187 -17.22 -17.17 15.84
CA VAL A 187 -16.34 -16.18 15.18
C VAL A 187 -16.30 -16.43 13.67
N GLU A 188 -16.13 -17.68 13.24
CA GLU A 188 -16.19 -18.04 11.83
C GLU A 188 -17.55 -17.70 11.21
N ALA A 189 -18.66 -18.03 11.90
CA ALA A 189 -20.00 -17.74 11.40
C ALA A 189 -20.23 -16.23 11.15
N GLU A 190 -19.76 -15.36 12.06
CA GLU A 190 -19.82 -13.90 11.89
C GLU A 190 -18.92 -13.41 10.74
N GLY A 191 -17.80 -14.10 10.48
CA GLY A 191 -16.85 -13.76 9.42
C GLY A 191 -17.26 -14.20 8.02
N LEU A 192 -18.15 -15.20 7.90
CA LEU A 192 -18.55 -15.80 6.62
C LEU A 192 -18.99 -14.79 5.55
N PRO A 193 -19.84 -13.78 5.85
CA PRO A 193 -20.29 -12.84 4.83
C PRO A 193 -19.13 -12.08 4.17
N LEU A 194 -18.21 -11.55 4.98
CA LEU A 194 -17.07 -10.78 4.48
C LEU A 194 -16.05 -11.66 3.76
N SER A 195 -15.79 -12.86 4.28
CA SER A 195 -14.91 -13.85 3.64
C SER A 195 -15.41 -14.22 2.23
N LEU A 196 -16.72 -14.44 2.06
CA LEU A 196 -17.32 -14.75 0.76
C LEU A 196 -17.24 -13.58 -0.23
N VAL A 197 -17.48 -12.35 0.23
CA VAL A 197 -17.34 -11.15 -0.61
C VAL A 197 -15.92 -11.02 -1.13
N ARG A 198 -14.92 -11.22 -0.28
CA ARG A 198 -13.50 -11.17 -0.68
C ARG A 198 -13.10 -12.29 -1.61
N ALA A 199 -13.59 -13.51 -1.37
CA ALA A 199 -13.38 -14.61 -2.29
C ALA A 199 -13.96 -14.30 -3.69
N ALA A 200 -15.17 -13.74 -3.75
CA ALA A 200 -15.79 -13.32 -5.00
C ALA A 200 -15.02 -12.17 -5.68
N GLU A 201 -14.55 -11.18 -4.92
CA GLU A 201 -13.71 -10.10 -5.42
C GLU A 201 -12.38 -10.64 -5.99
N ALA A 202 -11.70 -11.53 -5.27
CA ALA A 202 -10.45 -12.13 -5.71
C ALA A 202 -10.63 -12.94 -7.01
N VAL A 203 -11.71 -13.71 -7.12
CA VAL A 203 -12.07 -14.43 -8.36
C VAL A 203 -12.34 -13.43 -9.50
N THR A 204 -13.07 -12.35 -9.22
CA THR A 204 -13.38 -11.31 -10.21
C THR A 204 -12.12 -10.60 -10.69
N ARG A 205 -11.22 -10.24 -9.76
CA ARG A 205 -9.93 -9.61 -10.06
C ARG A 205 -9.02 -10.54 -10.85
N ALA A 206 -8.96 -11.83 -10.50
CA ALA A 206 -8.18 -12.82 -11.24
C ALA A 206 -8.74 -13.09 -12.64
N ALA A 207 -10.05 -12.92 -12.85
CA ALA A 207 -10.71 -13.05 -14.14
C ALA A 207 -10.61 -11.80 -15.02
N ALA A 208 -10.17 -10.66 -14.47
CA ALA A 208 -10.02 -9.43 -15.23
C ALA A 208 -8.97 -9.61 -16.34
N PRO A 209 -9.25 -9.21 -17.59
CA PRO A 209 -8.26 -9.25 -18.65
C PRO A 209 -7.05 -8.42 -18.25
N ALA A 210 -5.84 -8.97 -18.45
CA ALA A 210 -4.63 -8.16 -18.30
C ALA A 210 -4.74 -6.94 -19.22
N PRO A 211 -4.40 -5.73 -18.73
CA PRO A 211 -4.35 -4.57 -19.60
C PRO A 211 -3.41 -4.88 -20.78
N PRO A 212 -3.76 -4.45 -22.01
CA PRO A 212 -2.87 -4.63 -23.14
C PRO A 212 -1.51 -4.03 -22.80
N ALA A 213 -0.43 -4.75 -23.12
CA ALA A 213 0.90 -4.23 -22.92
C ALA A 213 1.03 -2.88 -23.64
N PRO A 214 1.66 -1.86 -23.02
CA PRO A 214 1.93 -0.61 -23.69
C PRO A 214 2.73 -0.91 -24.97
N ASP A 215 2.26 -0.35 -26.09
CA ASP A 215 2.99 -0.41 -27.35
C ASP A 215 4.02 0.73 -27.31
N PRO A 216 5.33 0.41 -27.17
CA PRO A 216 6.36 1.44 -26.99
C PRO A 216 6.38 2.43 -28.16
N ALA A 217 6.09 1.98 -29.39
CA ALA A 217 6.04 2.86 -30.55
C ALA A 217 4.86 3.84 -30.51
N ARG A 218 3.77 3.49 -29.82
CA ARG A 218 2.60 4.36 -29.65
C ARG A 218 2.78 5.35 -28.52
N ASP A 219 3.44 4.93 -27.43
CA ASP A 219 3.72 5.79 -26.28
C ASP A 219 4.81 6.83 -26.62
N ASP A 220 5.85 6.44 -27.35
CA ASP A 220 6.87 7.37 -27.85
C ASP A 220 6.26 8.43 -28.79
N LEU A 221 5.37 8.00 -29.71
CA LEU A 221 4.66 8.92 -30.60
C LEU A 221 3.68 9.83 -29.84
N ALA A 222 3.05 9.35 -28.76
CA ALA A 222 2.16 10.16 -27.94
C ALA A 222 2.92 11.25 -27.18
N GLY A 223 4.10 10.94 -26.64
CA GLY A 223 5.00 11.90 -26.03
C GLY A 223 5.49 12.95 -27.04
N ALA A 224 5.95 12.51 -28.21
CA ALA A 224 6.41 13.41 -29.26
C ALA A 224 5.29 14.29 -29.82
N LEU A 225 4.07 13.78 -29.93
CA LEU A 225 2.90 14.58 -30.33
C LEU A 225 2.55 15.64 -29.29
N PHE A 226 2.61 15.30 -28.00
CA PHE A 226 2.37 16.27 -26.93
C PHE A 226 3.38 17.43 -26.99
N LEU A 227 4.66 17.14 -27.17
CA LEU A 227 5.71 18.16 -27.33
C LEU A 227 5.47 19.00 -28.59
N ALA A 228 5.14 18.37 -29.72
CA ALA A 228 4.84 19.07 -30.96
C ALA A 228 3.64 20.03 -30.84
N GLU A 229 2.56 19.58 -30.19
CA GLU A 229 1.38 20.41 -29.95
C GLU A 229 1.68 21.57 -28.99
N ALA A 230 2.50 21.35 -27.97
CA ALA A 230 2.96 22.41 -27.08
C ALA A 230 3.79 23.46 -27.83
N ALA A 231 4.76 23.02 -28.63
CA ALA A 231 5.59 23.87 -29.47
C ALA A 231 4.74 24.78 -30.35
N VAL A 232 3.78 24.20 -31.08
CA VAL A 232 2.91 24.94 -32.01
C VAL A 232 2.01 25.92 -31.25
N ARG A 233 1.46 25.51 -30.10
CA ARG A 233 0.57 26.35 -29.28
C ARG A 233 1.27 27.60 -28.73
N GLU A 234 2.55 27.47 -28.36
CA GLU A 234 3.32 28.54 -27.72
C GLU A 234 4.13 29.39 -28.72
N SER A 235 4.25 28.92 -29.97
CA SER A 235 5.07 29.55 -31.01
C SER A 235 4.54 30.86 -31.59
N GLY A 236 3.25 31.14 -31.44
CA GLY A 236 2.59 32.27 -32.13
C GLY A 236 2.51 32.11 -33.65
N LEU A 237 2.75 30.91 -34.20
CA LEU A 237 2.57 30.62 -35.62
C LEU A 237 1.13 30.87 -36.06
N THR A 238 0.97 31.28 -37.31
CA THR A 238 -0.37 31.42 -37.90
C THR A 238 -0.95 30.02 -38.10
N LEU A 239 -2.17 29.76 -37.64
CA LEU A 239 -2.79 28.43 -37.77
C LEU A 239 -3.94 28.47 -38.80
N PRO A 240 -4.01 27.50 -39.73
CA PRO A 240 -3.04 26.43 -39.98
C PRO A 240 -1.69 27.00 -40.49
N VAL A 241 -0.57 26.36 -40.13
CA VAL A 241 0.78 26.86 -40.46
C VAL A 241 0.98 26.95 -41.97
N PRO A 242 1.19 28.17 -42.53
CA PRO A 242 1.35 28.35 -43.98
C PRO A 242 2.79 28.02 -44.43
N PRO A 243 3.02 27.78 -45.73
CA PRO A 243 4.33 27.39 -46.26
C PRO A 243 5.45 28.38 -45.95
N ALA A 244 5.13 29.68 -45.93
CA ALA A 244 6.08 30.74 -45.58
C ALA A 244 6.65 30.62 -44.14
N GLN A 245 6.06 29.78 -43.29
CA GLN A 245 6.50 29.51 -41.91
C GLN A 245 7.02 28.07 -41.72
N ALA A 246 7.22 27.30 -42.81
CA ALA A 246 7.66 25.90 -42.75
C ALA A 246 9.01 25.72 -42.03
N ASP A 247 10.00 26.54 -42.37
CA ASP A 247 11.32 26.50 -41.73
C ASP A 247 11.23 26.82 -40.23
N ARG A 248 10.41 27.82 -39.88
CA ARG A 248 10.21 28.21 -38.49
C ARG A 248 9.52 27.12 -37.67
N LEU A 249 8.54 26.44 -38.24
CA LEU A 249 7.90 25.28 -37.62
C LEU A 249 8.91 24.16 -37.37
N LEU A 250 9.74 23.82 -38.35
CA LEU A 250 10.75 22.77 -38.19
C LEU A 250 11.77 23.13 -37.10
N GLU A 251 12.28 24.37 -37.08
CA GLU A 251 13.17 24.84 -36.01
C GLU A 251 12.56 24.69 -34.62
N LEU A 252 11.27 25.02 -34.47
CA LEU A 252 10.58 24.94 -33.18
C LEU A 252 10.40 23.48 -32.72
N LEU A 253 10.01 22.59 -33.63
CA LEU A 253 9.86 21.17 -33.29
C LEU A 253 11.20 20.55 -32.87
N LEU A 254 12.29 20.86 -33.58
CA LEU A 254 13.63 20.38 -33.20
C LEU A 254 14.13 21.01 -31.90
N ALA A 255 13.79 22.28 -31.62
CA ALA A 255 14.17 22.96 -30.38
C ALA A 255 13.46 22.37 -29.14
N GLU A 256 12.24 21.87 -29.29
CA GLU A 256 11.50 21.14 -28.25
C GLU A 256 11.97 19.68 -28.09
N GLY A 257 13.04 19.29 -28.79
CA GLY A 257 13.71 18.00 -28.63
C GLY A 257 13.15 16.87 -29.48
N LEU A 258 12.28 17.17 -30.47
CA LEU A 258 11.83 16.14 -31.42
C LEU A 258 12.96 15.72 -32.35
N LEU A 259 13.04 14.42 -32.63
CA LEU A 259 14.00 13.90 -33.59
C LEU A 259 13.51 14.16 -35.03
N PRO A 260 14.42 14.45 -35.98
CA PRO A 260 14.05 14.68 -37.38
C PRO A 260 13.17 13.58 -37.98
N GLU A 261 13.44 12.32 -37.67
CA GLU A 261 12.71 11.14 -38.14
C GLU A 261 11.28 11.01 -37.58
N GLU A 262 10.97 11.66 -36.44
CA GLU A 262 9.64 11.63 -35.81
C GLU A 262 8.70 12.66 -36.46
N VAL A 263 9.24 13.78 -36.91
CA VAL A 263 8.50 14.93 -37.46
C VAL A 263 7.54 14.54 -38.59
N PRO A 264 7.92 13.72 -39.61
CA PRO A 264 7.02 13.33 -40.69
C PRO A 264 5.71 12.64 -40.25
N THR A 265 5.78 11.82 -39.19
CA THR A 265 4.62 11.09 -38.66
C THR A 265 3.68 12.02 -37.90
N LEU A 266 4.24 13.03 -37.22
CA LEU A 266 3.50 13.97 -36.39
C LEU A 266 2.76 15.04 -37.20
N LEU A 267 3.28 15.43 -38.37
CA LEU A 267 2.67 16.44 -39.25
C LEU A 267 1.22 16.11 -39.65
N ALA A 268 0.82 14.84 -39.64
CA ALA A 268 -0.56 14.43 -39.92
C ALA A 268 -1.57 14.85 -38.83
N SER A 269 -1.07 15.10 -37.61
CA SER A 269 -1.87 15.46 -36.44
C SER A 269 -1.77 16.94 -36.07
N LEU A 270 -0.82 17.68 -36.65
CA LEU A 270 -0.61 19.10 -36.38
C LEU A 270 -1.47 20.00 -37.28
N PRO A 271 -1.86 21.20 -36.82
CA PRO A 271 -2.62 22.17 -37.61
C PRO A 271 -1.72 22.88 -38.64
N VAL A 272 -1.29 22.15 -39.67
CA VAL A 272 -0.40 22.63 -40.74
C VAL A 272 -1.10 22.55 -42.09
N GLU A 273 -0.77 23.45 -43.02
CA GLU A 273 -1.25 23.31 -44.39
C GLU A 273 -0.58 22.10 -45.08
N PRO A 274 -1.26 21.40 -46.00
CA PRO A 274 -0.68 20.26 -46.71
C PRO A 274 0.62 20.57 -47.46
N ALA A 275 0.74 21.80 -47.99
CA ALA A 275 1.95 22.29 -48.65
C ALA A 275 3.11 22.44 -47.65
N THR A 276 2.86 23.03 -46.48
CA THR A 276 3.82 23.12 -45.37
C THR A 276 4.28 21.74 -44.91
N ALA A 277 3.35 20.79 -44.75
CA ALA A 277 3.69 19.41 -44.38
C ALA A 277 4.52 18.69 -45.45
N ALA A 278 4.33 18.99 -46.73
CA ALA A 278 5.15 18.45 -47.81
C ALA A 278 6.56 19.05 -47.82
N GLU A 279 6.66 20.36 -47.59
CA GLU A 279 7.92 21.10 -47.52
C GLU A 279 8.79 20.65 -46.35
N VAL A 280 8.22 20.59 -45.13
CA VAL A 280 8.93 20.09 -43.94
C VAL A 280 9.41 18.64 -44.13
N ARG A 281 8.59 17.77 -44.75
CA ARG A 281 9.00 16.39 -45.07
C ARG A 281 10.17 16.35 -46.06
N ALA A 282 10.17 17.21 -47.07
CA ALA A 282 11.28 17.30 -48.02
C ALA A 282 12.56 17.77 -47.32
N THR A 283 12.48 18.78 -46.46
CA THR A 283 13.63 19.29 -45.69
C THR A 283 14.19 18.22 -44.75
N VAL A 284 13.34 17.53 -43.98
CA VAL A 284 13.75 16.41 -43.11
C VAL A 284 14.43 15.29 -43.91
N ALA A 285 13.90 14.92 -45.08
CA ALA A 285 14.51 13.90 -45.93
C ALA A 285 15.92 14.29 -46.42
N THR A 286 16.16 15.58 -46.67
CA THR A 286 17.52 16.07 -47.01
C THR A 286 18.48 16.06 -45.82
N LEU A 287 17.98 16.34 -44.60
CA LEU A 287 18.78 16.27 -43.36
C LEU A 287 19.20 14.83 -43.03
N GLY A 288 18.30 13.85 -43.22
CA GLY A 288 18.59 12.44 -42.99
C GLY A 288 19.48 11.77 -44.04
N SER A 289 19.67 12.38 -45.21
CA SER A 289 20.52 11.86 -46.29
C SER A 289 21.99 12.31 -46.20
N GLY A 290 22.32 13.18 -45.22
CA GLY A 290 23.65 13.74 -45.00
C GLY A 290 24.39 13.19 -43.76
N ALA A 291 23.85 12.14 -43.13
CA ALA A 291 24.43 11.44 -41.99
C ALA A 291 25.10 10.12 -42.41
#